data_AF-A0A2V6AV14-F1
#
_entry.id   AF-A0A2V6AV14-F1
#
_cell.length_a   1.000
_cell.length_b   1.000
_cell.length_c   1.000
_cell.angle_alpha   90.00
_cell.angle_beta   90.00
_cell.angle_gamma   90.00
#
_symmetry.space_group_name_H-M   'P 1'
#
loop_
_entity.id
_entity.type
_entity.pdbx_description
1 polymer ?
#
loop_
_entity_poly.entity_id
_entity_poly.type
_entity_poly.pdbx_seq_one_letter_code
_entity_poly.pdbx_strand_id
1 'polypeptide(L)'
;MPEDVPPGLTPFVFSDPLGKRWPRLRTFLLITGVLVFFATVLFVETLFIAPRMTAPFSLRQLKGQLKSLQKQNPAVQSSTPNSLLWQKFEATKQATKKLAKQTMVGSPSATPARPRRKAPDNEVRLAFYTNGDPYSFSSLEQHASQITHVCPEWMSMVNGVGDLQVDADARVPRLAQSKGIALMPLLTNLVGDTWQPEAVENVAHGPAERQEKFIANVLVVLRDAKAAGVVVDWEQLDPTYKKDFTELLEKFAESLHRDGRQLWLSVSPGQEIDYIDFDELSPHIDRFVALLFDETSDIDAPGPLASRMWFEGWLHVLLEDSDPRQWVIALGSYGYDWVIGGKKAELISFPEAMSRASNAEIDSAEVSAPGYNAYFYYEDNDKEHAVWFLDVVTFLNELREVRKQKAGGFALYRLGAEDTAIWDALAVAPDFRLDLSTRSLLEVLRGTDTITDVGDGEIVTVDESRADGMRTLA
;
A
#
# COMPACT_ATOMS: atom_id res chain seq x y z
N MET A 1 -62.03 79.92 54.83
CA MET A 1 -60.58 80.09 55.07
C MET A 1 -59.86 79.59 53.84
N PRO A 2 -59.22 80.47 53.07
CA PRO A 2 -58.31 80.08 52.00
C PRO A 2 -56.89 79.92 52.57
N GLU A 3 -56.18 78.86 52.19
CA GLU A 3 -54.72 78.84 52.17
C GLU A 3 -54.31 78.80 50.70
N ASP A 4 -53.61 79.86 50.28
CA ASP A 4 -53.14 80.10 48.92
C ASP A 4 -52.09 79.05 48.51
N VAL A 5 -52.36 78.31 47.44
CA VAL A 5 -51.33 77.56 46.71
C VAL A 5 -50.75 78.48 45.64
N PRO A 6 -49.43 78.74 45.62
CA PRO A 6 -48.83 79.71 44.73
C PRO A 6 -48.84 79.23 43.26
N PRO A 7 -48.99 80.13 42.28
CA PRO A 7 -48.96 79.80 40.87
C PRO A 7 -47.50 79.68 40.40
N GLY A 8 -47.07 78.51 39.92
CA GLY A 8 -45.75 78.38 39.28
C GLY A 8 -44.99 77.06 39.39
N LEU A 9 -45.61 75.92 39.67
CA LEU A 9 -44.93 74.62 39.58
C LEU A 9 -45.30 73.91 38.28
N THR A 10 -44.43 74.05 37.28
CA THR A 10 -44.43 73.13 36.14
C THR A 10 -44.09 71.72 36.66
N PRO A 11 -44.84 70.67 36.27
CA PRO A 11 -44.48 69.32 36.69
C PRO A 11 -43.08 68.98 36.18
N PHE A 12 -42.21 68.56 37.10
CA PHE A 12 -40.81 68.23 36.84
C PHE A 12 -40.75 67.24 35.66
N VAL A 13 -39.98 67.59 34.61
CA VAL A 13 -39.91 66.86 33.32
C VAL A 13 -39.57 65.36 33.47
N PHE A 14 -39.03 64.98 34.64
CA PHE A 14 -38.64 63.61 34.99
C PHE A 14 -39.56 62.89 35.99
N SER A 15 -40.74 63.41 36.28
CA SER A 15 -41.75 62.74 37.12
C SER A 15 -42.27 61.46 36.42
N ASP A 16 -41.94 60.28 36.97
CA ASP A 16 -42.46 58.95 36.55
C ASP A 16 -43.37 58.33 37.61
N PRO A 17 -44.61 58.83 37.78
CA PRO A 17 -45.51 58.42 38.84
C PRO A 17 -46.01 56.97 38.70
N LEU A 18 -45.77 56.32 37.55
CA LEU A 18 -46.17 54.93 37.30
C LEU A 18 -44.98 53.94 37.34
N GLY A 19 -43.74 54.43 37.55
CA GLY A 19 -42.53 53.61 37.67
C GLY A 19 -42.16 52.77 36.43
N LYS A 20 -42.69 53.12 35.26
CA LYS A 20 -42.59 52.29 34.03
C LYS A 20 -41.35 52.60 33.18
N ARG A 21 -40.61 53.68 33.46
CA ARG A 21 -39.43 54.08 32.66
C ARG A 21 -38.20 53.24 32.98
N TRP A 22 -37.98 52.93 34.26
CA TRP A 22 -36.82 52.14 34.70
C TRP A 22 -36.80 50.70 34.15
N PRO A 23 -37.92 49.94 34.15
CA PRO A 23 -37.95 48.61 33.53
C PRO A 23 -37.67 48.66 32.03
N ARG A 24 -38.21 49.65 31.31
CA ARG A 24 -38.00 49.80 29.86
C ARG A 24 -36.55 50.16 29.51
N LEU A 25 -35.94 51.05 30.28
CA LEU A 25 -34.52 51.40 30.13
C LEU A 25 -33.64 50.17 30.41
N ARG A 26 -33.96 49.41 31.46
CA ARG A 26 -33.25 48.17 31.78
C ARG A 26 -33.37 47.13 30.67
N THR A 27 -34.57 46.92 30.12
CA THR A 27 -34.76 46.00 28.99
C THR A 27 -34.00 46.47 27.75
N PHE A 28 -34.03 47.76 27.45
CA PHE A 28 -33.28 48.34 26.34
C PHE A 28 -31.77 48.11 26.50
N LEU A 29 -31.21 48.45 27.68
CA LEU A 29 -29.79 48.23 27.97
C LEU A 29 -29.39 46.75 27.88
N LEU A 30 -30.27 45.84 28.29
CA LEU A 30 -30.02 44.39 28.24
C LEU A 30 -30.00 43.88 26.79
N ILE A 31 -30.95 44.31 25.96
CA ILE A 31 -30.98 43.96 24.52
C ILE A 31 -29.75 44.52 23.80
N THR A 32 -29.39 45.79 24.07
CA THR A 32 -28.20 46.40 23.47
C THR A 32 -26.93 45.68 23.92
N GLY A 33 -26.82 45.30 25.19
CA GLY A 33 -25.69 44.52 25.71
C GLY A 33 -25.54 43.16 25.02
N VAL A 34 -26.64 42.45 24.80
CA VAL A 34 -26.64 41.15 24.09
C VAL A 34 -26.21 41.32 22.63
N LEU A 35 -26.71 42.34 21.93
CA LEU A 35 -26.31 42.62 20.55
C LEU A 35 -24.83 42.96 20.42
N VAL A 36 -24.30 43.79 21.33
CA VAL A 36 -22.87 44.13 21.36
C VAL A 36 -22.03 42.89 21.66
N PHE A 37 -22.47 42.02 22.57
CA PHE A 37 -21.78 40.76 22.85
C PHE A 37 -21.70 39.87 21.61
N PHE A 38 -22.81 39.62 20.92
CA PHE A 38 -22.82 38.82 19.69
C PHE A 38 -21.96 39.44 18.57
N ALA A 39 -22.01 40.76 18.38
CA ALA A 39 -21.18 41.44 17.41
C ALA A 39 -19.67 41.32 17.75
N THR A 40 -19.32 41.36 19.04
CA THR A 40 -17.93 41.21 19.49
C THR A 40 -17.44 39.78 19.29
N VAL A 41 -18.27 38.78 19.58
CA VAL A 41 -17.95 37.35 19.34
C VAL A 41 -17.72 37.11 17.85
N LEU A 42 -18.62 37.57 16.98
CA LEU A 42 -18.46 37.48 15.53
C LEU A 42 -17.19 38.19 15.03
N PHE A 43 -16.91 39.38 15.54
CA PHE A 43 -15.68 40.10 15.17
C PHE A 43 -14.41 39.36 15.60
N VAL A 44 -14.40 38.78 16.80
CA VAL A 44 -13.26 37.98 17.27
C VAL A 44 -13.11 36.71 16.45
N GLU A 45 -14.18 36.03 16.06
CA GLU A 45 -14.11 34.89 15.11
C GLU A 45 -13.49 35.31 13.77
N THR A 46 -13.85 36.47 13.23
CA THR A 46 -13.26 36.95 11.96
C THR A 46 -11.76 37.26 12.05
N LEU A 47 -11.22 37.53 13.24
CA LEU A 47 -9.78 37.74 13.45
C LEU A 47 -8.97 36.43 13.46
N PHE A 48 -9.61 35.28 13.66
CA PHE A 48 -8.97 33.96 13.59
C PHE A 48 -9.05 33.31 12.20
N ILE A 49 -9.69 33.97 11.22
CA ILE A 49 -9.61 33.57 9.82
C ILE A 49 -8.31 34.15 9.25
N ALA A 50 -7.25 33.33 9.23
CA ALA A 50 -5.98 33.74 8.66
C ALA A 50 -6.17 34.22 7.21
N PRO A 51 -5.67 35.42 6.83
CA PRO A 51 -5.76 35.88 5.46
C PRO A 51 -4.90 34.98 4.58
N ARG A 52 -5.54 34.13 3.77
CA ARG A 52 -4.88 33.37 2.70
C ARG A 52 -4.45 34.35 1.61
N MET A 53 -3.27 34.95 1.77
CA MET A 53 -2.61 35.62 0.65
C MET A 53 -2.10 34.54 -0.30
N THR A 54 -2.95 34.13 -1.24
CA THR A 54 -2.53 33.28 -2.35
C THR A 54 -1.47 34.03 -3.13
N ALA A 55 -0.21 33.61 -3.02
CA ALA A 55 0.84 34.14 -3.86
C ALA A 55 0.43 33.98 -5.35
N PRO A 56 0.77 34.94 -6.23
CA PRO A 56 0.54 34.79 -7.67
C PRO A 56 1.07 33.45 -8.16
N PHE A 57 0.32 32.79 -9.05
CA PHE A 57 0.65 31.47 -9.59
C PHE A 57 2.13 31.35 -10.02
N SER A 58 2.66 32.37 -10.69
CA SER A 58 4.06 32.44 -11.12
C SER A 58 5.09 32.43 -9.98
N LEU A 59 4.75 32.96 -8.79
CA LEU A 59 5.62 32.92 -7.62
C LEU A 59 5.57 31.57 -6.90
N ARG A 60 4.44 30.85 -6.96
CA ARG A 60 4.32 29.48 -6.43
C ARG A 60 5.10 28.49 -7.30
N GLN A 61 4.93 28.56 -8.62
CA GLN A 61 5.68 27.73 -9.58
C GLN A 61 7.18 27.99 -9.49
N LEU A 62 7.61 29.26 -9.43
CA LEU A 62 9.03 29.62 -9.28
C LEU A 62 9.59 29.20 -7.92
N LYS A 63 8.82 29.28 -6.83
CA LYS A 63 9.25 28.83 -5.49
C LYS A 63 9.34 27.30 -5.42
N GLY A 64 8.42 26.58 -6.07
CA GLY A 64 8.46 25.13 -6.23
C GLY A 64 9.67 24.68 -7.04
N GLN A 65 9.89 25.29 -8.22
CA GLN A 65 11.05 25.01 -9.08
C GLN A 65 12.39 25.44 -8.46
N LEU A 66 12.45 26.59 -7.76
CA LEU A 66 13.67 27.02 -7.05
C LEU A 66 13.96 26.12 -5.84
N LYS A 67 12.93 25.63 -5.14
CA LYS A 67 13.10 24.66 -4.05
C LYS A 67 13.46 23.28 -4.55
N SER A 68 12.91 22.79 -5.66
CA SER A 68 13.31 21.50 -6.24
C SER A 68 14.76 21.55 -6.74
N LEU A 69 15.19 22.69 -7.30
CA LEU A 69 16.59 22.93 -7.67
C LEU A 69 17.51 23.15 -6.45
N GLN A 70 17.05 23.79 -5.37
CA GLN A 70 17.82 23.94 -4.12
C GLN A 70 17.86 22.66 -3.27
N LYS A 71 16.84 21.80 -3.37
CA LYS A 71 16.78 20.46 -2.79
C LYS A 71 17.06 19.42 -3.86
N GLN A 72 18.28 19.42 -4.41
CA GLN A 72 18.92 18.12 -4.66
C GLN A 72 18.91 17.38 -3.33
N ASN A 73 17.97 16.46 -3.20
CA ASN A 73 17.39 16.07 -1.92
C ASN A 73 18.42 15.36 -1.02
N PRO A 74 18.60 15.73 0.26
CA PRO A 74 19.38 14.93 1.21
C PRO A 74 18.81 13.52 1.45
N ALA A 75 17.57 13.24 1.03
CA ALA A 75 17.00 11.88 1.02
C ALA A 75 17.65 10.96 -0.04
N VAL A 76 18.20 11.50 -1.13
CA VAL A 76 19.00 10.72 -2.10
C VAL A 76 20.39 10.38 -1.54
N GLN A 77 20.87 11.15 -0.54
CA GLN A 77 22.18 10.93 0.09
C GLN A 77 22.15 10.02 1.33
N SER A 78 20.97 9.76 1.90
CA SER A 78 20.84 8.94 3.09
C SER A 78 20.25 7.59 2.68
N SER A 79 21.10 6.60 2.43
CA SER A 79 20.66 5.20 2.33
C SER A 79 19.78 4.88 3.54
N THR A 80 18.49 4.68 3.33
CA THR A 80 17.54 4.28 4.38
C THR A 80 18.10 3.02 5.04
N PRO A 81 18.06 2.86 6.37
CA PRO A 81 18.60 1.68 7.07
C PRO A 81 18.09 0.34 6.49
N ASN A 82 16.90 0.34 5.91
CA ASN A 82 16.26 -0.81 5.26
C ASN A 82 16.96 -1.26 3.96
N SER A 83 17.60 -0.34 3.24
CA SER A 83 18.28 -0.59 1.95
C SER A 83 19.45 -1.59 2.04
N LEU A 84 19.98 -1.82 3.26
CA LEU A 84 21.14 -2.69 3.52
C LEU A 84 20.80 -3.95 4.35
N LEU A 85 19.52 -4.23 4.62
CA LEU A 85 19.13 -5.41 5.41
C LEU A 85 19.48 -6.73 4.72
N TRP A 86 19.39 -6.78 3.39
CA TRP A 86 19.79 -7.95 2.61
C TRP A 86 21.26 -8.32 2.81
N GLN A 87 22.16 -7.36 2.99
CA GLN A 87 23.58 -7.63 3.26
C GLN A 87 23.78 -8.31 4.63
N LYS A 88 23.00 -7.88 5.63
CA LYS A 88 23.02 -8.52 6.95
C LYS A 88 22.49 -9.94 6.87
N PHE A 89 21.38 -10.14 6.15
CA PHE A 89 20.81 -11.46 5.94
C PHE A 89 21.79 -12.39 5.20
N GLU A 90 22.43 -11.91 4.14
CA GLU A 90 23.47 -12.63 3.41
C GLU A 90 24.63 -13.04 4.33
N ALA A 91 25.13 -12.10 5.15
CA ALA A 91 26.19 -12.37 6.11
C ALA A 91 25.78 -13.43 7.15
N THR A 92 24.55 -13.37 7.66
CA THR A 92 24.00 -14.38 8.59
C THR A 92 23.94 -15.75 7.93
N LYS A 93 23.41 -15.84 6.69
CA LYS A 93 23.34 -17.09 5.93
C LYS A 93 24.72 -17.69 5.68
N GLN A 94 25.70 -16.87 5.29
CA GLN A 94 27.08 -17.31 5.09
C GLN A 94 27.74 -17.76 6.41
N ALA A 95 27.47 -17.09 7.54
CA ALA A 95 27.96 -17.49 8.85
C ALA A 95 27.39 -18.85 9.28
N THR A 96 26.08 -19.07 9.12
CA THR A 96 25.41 -20.34 9.39
C THR A 96 25.99 -21.47 8.54
N LYS A 97 26.19 -21.23 7.24
CA LYS A 97 26.82 -22.19 6.31
C LYS A 97 28.24 -22.55 6.74
N LYS A 98 29.03 -21.57 7.16
CA LYS A 98 30.40 -21.77 7.66
C LYS A 98 30.40 -22.58 8.95
N LEU A 99 29.49 -22.30 9.87
CA LEU A 99 29.33 -23.04 11.12
C LEU A 99 28.93 -24.50 10.84
N ALA A 100 27.90 -24.73 10.01
CA ALA A 100 27.47 -26.07 9.63
C ALA A 100 28.61 -26.87 8.97
N LYS A 101 29.41 -26.24 8.12
CA LYS A 101 30.60 -26.87 7.49
C LYS A 101 31.71 -27.20 8.49
N GLN A 102 31.85 -26.41 9.56
CA GLN A 102 32.81 -26.66 10.64
C GLN A 102 32.35 -27.77 11.58
N THR A 103 31.05 -27.86 11.86
CA THR A 103 30.46 -28.91 12.70
C THR A 103 30.35 -30.27 11.96
N MET A 104 30.29 -30.26 10.63
CA MET A 104 30.23 -31.46 9.76
C MET A 104 31.58 -32.16 9.53
N VAL A 105 32.66 -31.79 10.24
CA VAL A 105 33.91 -32.58 10.29
C VAL A 105 33.69 -33.80 11.19
N GLY A 106 32.85 -34.74 10.75
CA GLY A 106 32.65 -36.02 11.45
C GLY A 106 31.25 -36.63 11.41
N SER A 107 30.58 -36.72 10.26
CA SER A 107 29.66 -37.83 9.89
C SER A 107 28.94 -37.52 8.57
N PRO A 108 28.94 -38.42 7.57
CA PRO A 108 28.07 -38.30 6.41
C PRO A 108 26.74 -39.01 6.71
N SER A 109 25.69 -38.24 6.99
CA SER A 109 24.31 -38.73 6.78
C SER A 109 23.56 -37.69 5.97
N ALA A 110 23.61 -37.83 4.65
CA ALA A 110 22.72 -37.13 3.76
C ALA A 110 21.37 -37.83 3.84
N THR A 111 20.38 -37.19 4.46
CA THR A 111 18.98 -37.59 4.37
C THR A 111 18.60 -37.63 2.89
N PRO A 112 18.01 -38.73 2.37
CA PRO A 112 17.62 -38.77 0.97
C PRO A 112 16.54 -37.72 0.73
N ALA A 113 16.84 -36.76 -0.16
CA ALA A 113 15.88 -35.78 -0.63
C ALA A 113 14.64 -36.51 -1.17
N ARG A 114 13.48 -36.28 -0.56
CA ARG A 114 12.19 -36.75 -1.09
C ARG A 114 12.04 -36.25 -2.53
N PRO A 115 11.41 -37.03 -3.44
CA PRO A 115 11.24 -36.61 -4.82
C PRO A 115 10.42 -35.32 -4.86
N ARG A 116 11.11 -34.19 -5.14
CA ARG A 116 10.50 -32.89 -5.33
C ARG A 116 9.48 -32.99 -6.47
N ARG A 117 8.24 -32.64 -6.18
CA ARG A 117 7.16 -32.57 -7.17
C ARG A 117 7.61 -31.58 -8.26
N LYS A 118 7.71 -32.01 -9.52
CA LYS A 118 8.10 -31.13 -10.63
C LYS A 118 7.10 -29.97 -10.69
N ALA A 119 7.59 -28.74 -10.48
CA ALA A 119 6.83 -27.54 -10.77
C ALA A 119 6.43 -27.53 -12.26
N PRO A 120 5.20 -27.09 -12.62
CA PRO A 120 4.76 -27.02 -14.01
C PRO A 120 5.67 -26.06 -14.83
N ASP A 121 5.83 -26.36 -16.12
CA ASP A 121 6.75 -25.68 -17.06
C ASP A 121 6.33 -24.25 -17.45
N ASN A 122 5.20 -23.73 -16.94
CA ASN A 122 4.69 -22.40 -17.29
C ASN A 122 5.00 -21.37 -16.18
N GLU A 123 5.47 -20.18 -16.58
CA GLU A 123 5.69 -19.02 -15.72
C GLU A 123 4.40 -18.67 -14.94
N VAL A 124 4.49 -18.61 -13.61
CA VAL A 124 3.40 -18.10 -12.77
C VAL A 124 3.28 -16.59 -12.99
N ARG A 125 2.05 -16.12 -13.17
CA ARG A 125 1.67 -14.70 -13.30
C ARG A 125 0.51 -14.49 -12.35
N LEU A 126 0.86 -14.24 -11.10
CA LEU A 126 -0.09 -14.00 -10.02
C LEU A 126 -0.52 -12.53 -10.07
N ALA A 127 -1.79 -12.24 -9.80
CA ALA A 127 -2.27 -10.86 -9.70
C ALA A 127 -3.04 -10.69 -8.40
N PHE A 128 -2.59 -9.76 -7.55
CA PHE A 128 -3.28 -9.42 -6.31
C PHE A 128 -4.52 -8.59 -6.63
N TYR A 129 -5.65 -9.00 -6.05
CA TYR A 129 -6.95 -8.39 -6.25
C TYR A 129 -7.45 -7.81 -4.93
N THR A 130 -7.78 -6.53 -4.93
CA THR A 130 -8.28 -5.84 -3.75
C THR A 130 -9.80 -5.86 -3.74
N ASN A 131 -10.38 -6.36 -2.66
CA ASN A 131 -11.82 -6.45 -2.56
C ASN A 131 -12.47 -5.07 -2.46
N GLY A 132 -13.62 -4.89 -3.11
CA GLY A 132 -14.34 -3.61 -3.14
C GLY A 132 -13.77 -2.54 -4.08
N ASP A 133 -12.55 -2.71 -4.61
CA ASP A 133 -11.97 -1.79 -5.59
C ASP A 133 -12.52 -2.07 -7.01
N PRO A 134 -13.30 -1.15 -7.62
CA PRO A 134 -13.84 -1.35 -8.95
C PRO A 134 -12.76 -1.42 -10.03
N TYR A 135 -11.63 -0.75 -9.86
CA TYR A 135 -10.53 -0.74 -10.81
C TYR A 135 -9.78 -2.07 -10.81
N SER A 136 -9.71 -2.73 -9.65
CA SER A 136 -9.14 -4.08 -9.53
C SER A 136 -9.93 -5.11 -10.36
N PHE A 137 -11.27 -5.03 -10.34
CA PHE A 137 -12.11 -5.90 -11.15
C PHE A 137 -12.02 -5.58 -12.65
N SER A 138 -12.01 -4.29 -13.00
CA SER A 138 -11.86 -3.87 -14.41
C SER A 138 -10.53 -4.34 -15.00
N SER A 139 -9.43 -4.15 -14.28
CA SER A 139 -8.10 -4.62 -14.70
C SER A 139 -8.06 -6.14 -14.86
N LEU A 140 -8.62 -6.90 -13.90
CA LEU A 140 -8.72 -8.35 -13.99
C LEU A 140 -9.48 -8.80 -15.25
N GLU A 141 -10.61 -8.15 -15.57
CA GLU A 141 -11.42 -8.50 -16.74
C GLU A 141 -10.68 -8.21 -18.05
N GLN A 142 -10.03 -7.04 -18.14
CA GLN A 142 -9.30 -6.59 -19.33
C GLN A 142 -8.07 -7.46 -19.61
N HIS A 143 -7.36 -7.89 -18.56
CA HIS A 143 -6.06 -8.56 -18.67
C HIS A 143 -6.09 -10.05 -18.30
N ALA A 144 -7.29 -10.64 -18.18
CA ALA A 144 -7.49 -12.04 -17.80
C ALA A 144 -6.65 -13.05 -18.61
N SER A 145 -6.42 -12.81 -19.91
CA SER A 145 -5.64 -13.72 -20.76
C SER A 145 -4.14 -13.71 -20.46
N GLN A 146 -3.66 -12.75 -19.68
CA GLN A 146 -2.25 -12.58 -19.33
C GLN A 146 -1.94 -13.06 -17.91
N ILE A 147 -2.97 -13.41 -17.14
CA ILE A 147 -2.91 -13.81 -15.73
C ILE A 147 -3.10 -15.32 -15.65
N THR A 148 -2.27 -16.00 -14.85
CA THR A 148 -2.45 -17.45 -14.59
C THR A 148 -3.11 -17.71 -13.25
N HIS A 149 -2.88 -16.83 -12.26
CA HIS A 149 -3.45 -16.95 -10.92
C HIS A 149 -3.98 -15.59 -10.45
N VAL A 150 -5.14 -15.57 -9.80
CA VAL A 150 -5.68 -14.37 -9.14
C VAL A 150 -5.70 -14.60 -7.64
N CYS A 151 -5.20 -13.62 -6.88
CA CYS A 151 -5.05 -13.64 -5.44
C CYS A 151 -5.94 -12.57 -4.78
N PRO A 152 -7.23 -12.87 -4.52
CA PRO A 152 -8.08 -11.90 -3.86
C PRO A 152 -7.92 -11.93 -2.34
N GLU A 153 -7.86 -10.74 -1.72
CA GLU A 153 -7.90 -10.53 -0.27
C GLU A 153 -9.26 -10.95 0.30
N TRP A 154 -9.38 -12.18 0.79
CA TRP A 154 -10.68 -12.75 1.18
C TRP A 154 -10.77 -13.21 2.62
N MET A 155 -9.67 -13.65 3.23
CA MET A 155 -9.73 -14.28 4.55
C MET A 155 -8.78 -13.57 5.50
N SER A 156 -9.27 -13.27 6.70
CA SER A 156 -8.45 -12.73 7.79
C SER A 156 -8.64 -13.57 9.06
N MET A 157 -7.54 -13.89 9.74
CA MET A 157 -7.58 -14.45 11.09
C MET A 157 -7.94 -13.34 12.08
N VAL A 158 -9.08 -13.48 12.77
CA VAL A 158 -9.62 -12.42 13.64
C VAL A 158 -9.36 -12.65 15.12
N ASN A 159 -8.95 -13.85 15.52
CA ASN A 159 -8.70 -14.18 16.92
C ASN A 159 -7.79 -15.41 17.10
N GLY A 160 -7.29 -15.58 18.33
CA GLY A 160 -6.43 -16.69 18.71
C GLY A 160 -7.13 -18.05 18.89
N VAL A 161 -8.40 -18.20 18.53
CA VAL A 161 -9.14 -19.49 18.57
C VAL A 161 -9.42 -20.07 17.17
N GLY A 162 -8.86 -19.44 16.13
CA GLY A 162 -8.88 -19.94 14.75
C GLY A 162 -10.15 -19.60 13.97
N ASP A 163 -10.87 -18.54 14.36
CA ASP A 163 -11.99 -18.04 13.57
C ASP A 163 -11.49 -17.14 12.43
N LEU A 164 -12.23 -17.15 11.32
CA LEU A 164 -11.93 -16.40 10.11
C LEU A 164 -13.02 -15.36 9.85
N GLN A 165 -12.62 -14.15 9.48
CA GLN A 165 -13.46 -13.23 8.72
C GLN A 165 -13.28 -13.54 7.23
N VAL A 166 -14.39 -13.67 6.51
CA VAL A 166 -14.38 -13.94 5.08
C VAL A 166 -15.15 -12.85 4.37
N ASP A 167 -14.48 -12.15 3.46
CA ASP A 167 -15.07 -11.10 2.61
C ASP A 167 -14.81 -11.43 1.14
N ALA A 168 -15.67 -12.29 0.58
CA ALA A 168 -15.49 -12.84 -0.75
C ALA A 168 -16.29 -12.08 -1.82
N ASP A 169 -15.61 -11.58 -2.85
CA ASP A 169 -16.26 -11.10 -4.07
C ASP A 169 -16.72 -12.27 -4.95
N ALA A 170 -18.03 -12.51 -4.98
CA ALA A 170 -18.63 -13.57 -5.78
C ALA A 170 -18.40 -13.43 -7.31
N ARG A 171 -17.97 -12.26 -7.81
CA ARG A 171 -17.65 -12.05 -9.23
C ARG A 171 -16.33 -12.71 -9.62
N VAL A 172 -15.32 -12.68 -8.74
CA VAL A 172 -13.97 -13.18 -9.00
C VAL A 172 -13.93 -14.69 -9.33
N PRO A 173 -14.51 -15.61 -8.54
CA PRO A 173 -14.46 -17.04 -8.85
C PRO A 173 -15.18 -17.38 -10.16
N ARG A 174 -16.25 -16.64 -10.51
CA ARG A 174 -16.94 -16.80 -11.80
C ARG A 174 -16.07 -16.38 -12.97
N LEU A 175 -15.44 -15.21 -12.87
CA LEU A 175 -14.53 -14.72 -13.90
C LEU A 175 -13.32 -15.65 -14.05
N ALA A 176 -12.68 -16.02 -12.95
CA ALA A 176 -11.54 -16.92 -12.92
C ALA A 176 -11.85 -18.27 -13.58
N GLN A 177 -12.99 -18.88 -13.22
CA GLN A 177 -13.45 -20.13 -13.85
C GLN A 177 -13.68 -19.96 -15.35
N SER A 178 -14.31 -18.86 -15.78
CA SER A 178 -14.63 -18.62 -17.20
C SER A 178 -13.37 -18.39 -18.06
N LYS A 179 -12.29 -17.90 -17.45
CA LYS A 179 -11.03 -17.56 -18.12
C LYS A 179 -9.94 -18.61 -17.92
N GLY A 180 -10.19 -19.63 -17.11
CA GLY A 180 -9.19 -20.66 -16.78
C GLY A 180 -8.07 -20.17 -15.86
N ILE A 181 -8.34 -19.13 -15.06
CA ILE A 181 -7.40 -18.56 -14.08
C ILE A 181 -7.54 -19.37 -12.78
N ALA A 182 -6.42 -19.75 -12.17
CA ALA A 182 -6.40 -20.39 -10.87
C ALA A 182 -6.70 -19.37 -9.76
N LEU A 183 -7.70 -19.66 -8.95
CA LEU A 183 -8.07 -18.81 -7.81
C LEU A 183 -7.24 -19.20 -6.58
N MET A 184 -6.53 -18.24 -6.01
CA MET A 184 -5.63 -18.42 -4.86
C MET A 184 -5.95 -17.36 -3.78
N PRO A 185 -7.05 -17.48 -3.01
CA PRO A 185 -7.43 -16.44 -2.05
C PRO A 185 -6.32 -16.19 -1.03
N LEU A 186 -6.13 -14.92 -0.66
CA LEU A 186 -5.18 -14.50 0.37
C LEU A 186 -5.79 -14.74 1.77
N LEU A 187 -4.97 -15.28 2.66
CA LEU A 187 -5.27 -15.47 4.07
C LEU A 187 -4.29 -14.65 4.91
N THR A 188 -4.78 -13.57 5.49
CA THR A 188 -3.99 -12.63 6.28
C THR A 188 -4.28 -12.72 7.78
N ASN A 189 -3.51 -12.00 8.58
CA ASN A 189 -3.86 -11.60 9.95
C ASN A 189 -4.17 -10.09 10.03
N LEU A 190 -4.61 -9.47 8.93
CA LEU A 190 -4.97 -8.05 8.88
C LEU A 190 -6.48 -7.88 9.07
N VAL A 191 -6.89 -7.09 10.06
CA VAL A 191 -8.30 -6.73 10.30
C VAL A 191 -8.43 -5.21 10.26
N GLY A 192 -9.09 -4.69 9.22
CA GLY A 192 -9.03 -3.26 8.90
C GLY A 192 -7.58 -2.87 8.60
N ASP A 193 -7.05 -1.90 9.34
CA ASP A 193 -5.66 -1.43 9.20
C ASP A 193 -4.75 -1.98 10.33
N THR A 194 -5.15 -3.07 11.02
CA THR A 194 -4.42 -3.57 12.20
C THR A 194 -4.09 -5.05 12.08
N TRP A 195 -2.79 -5.35 12.07
CA TRP A 195 -2.26 -6.71 12.15
C TRP A 195 -2.58 -7.36 13.49
N GLN A 196 -2.90 -8.65 13.45
CA GLN A 196 -3.32 -9.46 14.60
C GLN A 196 -2.30 -10.60 14.82
N PRO A 197 -1.07 -10.32 15.24
CA PRO A 197 -0.05 -11.37 15.42
C PRO A 197 -0.50 -12.42 16.43
N GLU A 198 -1.19 -12.02 17.50
CA GLU A 198 -1.70 -12.94 18.52
C GLU A 198 -2.74 -13.92 17.97
N ALA A 199 -3.44 -13.58 16.86
CA ALA A 199 -4.38 -14.50 16.23
C ALA A 199 -3.65 -15.72 15.65
N VAL A 200 -2.50 -15.48 14.99
CA VAL A 200 -1.68 -16.52 14.39
C VAL A 200 -0.91 -17.27 15.47
N GLU A 201 -0.23 -16.55 16.37
CA GLU A 201 0.59 -17.11 17.45
C GLU A 201 -0.20 -18.06 18.35
N ASN A 202 -1.40 -17.67 18.78
CA ASN A 202 -2.23 -18.51 19.63
C ASN A 202 -2.78 -19.75 18.90
N VAL A 203 -2.95 -19.70 17.58
CA VAL A 203 -3.33 -20.89 16.79
C VAL A 203 -2.13 -21.81 16.65
N ALA A 204 -0.95 -21.27 16.32
CA ALA A 204 0.30 -22.01 16.17
C ALA A 204 0.69 -22.72 17.46
N HIS A 205 0.78 -21.99 18.58
CA HIS A 205 1.11 -22.52 19.91
C HIS A 205 -0.07 -23.26 20.59
N GLY A 206 -1.25 -23.26 19.97
CA GLY A 206 -2.46 -23.84 20.51
C GLY A 206 -2.49 -25.38 20.47
N PRO A 207 -3.48 -26.01 21.12
CA PRO A 207 -3.65 -27.46 21.05
C PRO A 207 -4.03 -27.92 19.64
N ALA A 208 -3.77 -29.20 19.31
CA ALA A 208 -3.95 -29.75 17.97
C ALA A 208 -5.37 -29.56 17.41
N GLU A 209 -6.39 -29.61 18.27
CA GLU A 209 -7.79 -29.41 17.90
C GLU A 209 -8.05 -27.98 17.40
N ARG A 210 -7.35 -26.98 17.93
CA ARG A 210 -7.46 -25.58 17.48
C ARG A 210 -6.86 -25.41 16.09
N GLN A 211 -5.68 -25.97 15.88
CA GLN A 211 -5.02 -25.97 14.56
C GLN A 211 -5.90 -26.67 13.51
N GLU A 212 -6.48 -27.82 13.86
CA GLU A 212 -7.37 -28.58 12.97
C GLU A 212 -8.65 -27.84 12.64
N LYS A 213 -9.27 -27.20 13.64
CA LYS A 213 -10.46 -26.36 13.43
C LYS A 213 -10.15 -25.22 12.44
N PHE A 214 -9.03 -24.52 12.65
CA PHE A 214 -8.59 -23.44 11.77
C PHE A 214 -8.38 -23.95 10.32
N ILE A 215 -7.60 -25.02 10.15
CA ILE A 215 -7.34 -25.61 8.82
C ILE A 215 -8.64 -26.06 8.15
N ALA A 216 -9.56 -26.67 8.90
CA ALA A 216 -10.86 -27.10 8.39
C ALA A 216 -11.72 -25.91 7.92
N ASN A 217 -11.72 -24.80 8.67
CA ASN A 217 -12.43 -23.58 8.28
C ASN A 217 -11.91 -23.01 6.96
N VAL A 218 -10.58 -22.94 6.78
CA VAL A 218 -9.99 -22.50 5.51
C VAL A 218 -10.38 -23.44 4.38
N LEU A 219 -10.29 -24.76 4.58
CA LEU A 219 -10.67 -25.74 3.56
C LEU A 219 -12.13 -25.62 3.11
N VAL A 220 -13.06 -25.27 4.01
CA VAL A 220 -14.46 -25.00 3.64
C VAL A 220 -14.53 -23.84 2.64
N VAL A 221 -13.91 -22.70 2.94
CA VAL A 221 -13.89 -21.52 2.06
C VAL A 221 -13.30 -21.86 0.69
N LEU A 222 -12.15 -22.56 0.68
CA LEU A 222 -11.48 -22.93 -0.56
C LEU A 222 -12.31 -23.92 -1.42
N ARG A 223 -13.03 -24.86 -0.78
CA ARG A 223 -13.93 -25.80 -1.46
C ARG A 223 -15.13 -25.11 -2.08
N ASP A 224 -15.77 -24.21 -1.35
CA ASP A 224 -16.94 -23.47 -1.83
C ASP A 224 -16.59 -22.59 -3.03
N ALA A 225 -15.40 -21.97 -3.00
CA ALA A 225 -14.90 -21.14 -4.10
C ALA A 225 -14.27 -21.94 -5.26
N LYS A 226 -14.07 -23.25 -5.11
CA LYS A 226 -13.28 -24.10 -6.03
C LYS A 226 -11.88 -23.52 -6.29
N ALA A 227 -11.26 -22.98 -5.25
CA ALA A 227 -9.91 -22.42 -5.32
C ALA A 227 -8.87 -23.49 -5.70
N ALA A 228 -7.73 -23.09 -6.27
CA ALA A 228 -6.59 -23.97 -6.50
C ALA A 228 -5.72 -24.15 -5.25
N GLY A 229 -5.81 -23.22 -4.31
CA GLY A 229 -4.99 -23.16 -3.10
C GLY A 229 -5.26 -21.90 -2.31
N VAL A 230 -4.34 -21.55 -1.43
CA VAL A 230 -4.36 -20.34 -0.60
C VAL A 230 -2.96 -19.72 -0.57
N VAL A 231 -2.90 -18.40 -0.58
CA VAL A 231 -1.67 -17.66 -0.27
C VAL A 231 -1.78 -17.20 1.18
N VAL A 232 -0.83 -17.55 2.03
CA VAL A 232 -0.77 -17.12 3.43
C VAL A 232 0.13 -15.91 3.54
N ASP A 233 -0.36 -14.86 4.18
CA ASP A 233 0.35 -13.61 4.39
C ASP A 233 0.20 -13.17 5.85
N TRP A 234 1.11 -13.68 6.69
CA TRP A 234 1.10 -13.39 8.12
C TRP A 234 2.29 -12.50 8.47
N GLU A 235 1.97 -11.32 9.00
CA GLU A 235 2.96 -10.29 9.30
C GLU A 235 3.04 -10.02 10.81
N GLN A 236 4.15 -9.39 11.22
CA GLN A 236 4.42 -8.96 12.60
C GLN A 236 4.49 -10.09 13.64
N LEU A 237 4.85 -11.29 13.23
CA LEU A 237 4.94 -12.46 14.11
C LEU A 237 6.24 -12.47 14.93
N ASP A 238 6.16 -12.88 16.20
CA ASP A 238 7.35 -13.05 17.05
C ASP A 238 8.16 -14.28 16.62
N PRO A 239 9.45 -14.13 16.23
CA PRO A 239 10.32 -15.24 15.86
C PRO A 239 10.51 -16.31 16.95
N THR A 240 10.17 -16.01 18.21
CA THR A 240 10.13 -16.99 19.31
C THR A 240 9.21 -18.17 19.00
N TYR A 241 8.13 -17.96 18.23
CA TYR A 241 7.20 -19.00 17.82
C TYR A 241 7.58 -19.69 16.50
N LYS A 242 8.77 -19.43 15.94
CA LYS A 242 9.25 -20.02 14.67
C LYS A 242 8.94 -21.51 14.54
N LYS A 243 9.25 -22.31 15.58
CA LYS A 243 9.00 -23.75 15.58
C LYS A 243 7.51 -24.09 15.49
N ASP A 244 6.68 -23.37 16.25
CA ASP A 244 5.23 -23.58 16.27
C ASP A 244 4.60 -23.19 14.93
N PHE A 245 5.10 -22.12 14.28
CA PHE A 245 4.67 -21.74 12.92
C PHE A 245 5.06 -22.77 11.88
N THR A 246 6.29 -23.29 11.94
CA THR A 246 6.76 -24.35 11.04
C THR A 246 5.85 -25.58 11.14
N GLU A 247 5.57 -26.05 12.35
CA GLU A 247 4.68 -27.21 12.57
C GLU A 247 3.25 -26.95 12.07
N LEU A 248 2.71 -25.75 12.31
CA LEU A 248 1.38 -25.38 11.81
C LEU A 248 1.35 -25.37 10.28
N LEU A 249 2.33 -24.76 9.62
CA LEU A 249 2.42 -24.66 8.16
C LEU A 249 2.62 -26.03 7.50
N GLU A 250 3.42 -26.92 8.09
CA GLU A 250 3.54 -28.30 7.64
C GLU A 250 2.20 -29.04 7.67
N LYS A 251 1.50 -28.98 8.81
CA LYS A 251 0.17 -29.59 8.99
C LYS A 251 -0.85 -29.01 8.01
N PHE A 252 -0.76 -27.70 7.76
CA PHE A 252 -1.63 -26.99 6.84
C PHE A 252 -1.37 -27.43 5.39
N ALA A 253 -0.11 -27.46 4.97
CA ALA A 253 0.31 -27.93 3.65
C ALA A 253 -0.17 -29.36 3.38
N GLU A 254 0.06 -30.28 4.33
CA GLU A 254 -0.39 -31.66 4.20
C GLU A 254 -1.91 -31.78 4.03
N SER A 255 -2.66 -30.98 4.78
CA SER A 255 -4.13 -30.98 4.72
C SER A 255 -4.65 -30.43 3.40
N LEU A 256 -4.03 -29.36 2.88
CA LEU A 256 -4.32 -28.82 1.56
C LEU A 256 -3.98 -29.80 0.45
N HIS A 257 -2.80 -30.45 0.50
CA HIS A 257 -2.38 -31.43 -0.50
C HIS A 257 -3.30 -32.64 -0.54
N ARG A 258 -3.79 -33.12 0.61
CA ARG A 258 -4.81 -34.19 0.69
C ARG A 258 -6.13 -33.79 0.02
N ASP A 259 -6.48 -32.50 0.02
CA ASP A 259 -7.65 -31.95 -0.68
C ASP A 259 -7.36 -31.54 -2.14
N GLY A 260 -6.15 -31.78 -2.64
CA GLY A 260 -5.74 -31.42 -4.00
C GLY A 260 -5.48 -29.92 -4.21
N ARG A 261 -5.18 -29.19 -3.13
CA ARG A 261 -4.94 -27.73 -3.10
C ARG A 261 -3.49 -27.41 -2.81
N GLN A 262 -3.06 -26.20 -3.16
CA GLN A 262 -1.70 -25.71 -2.89
C GLN A 262 -1.63 -24.78 -1.69
N LEU A 263 -0.47 -24.76 -1.03
CA LEU A 263 -0.12 -23.74 -0.02
C LEU A 263 1.00 -22.87 -0.55
N TRP A 264 0.74 -21.57 -0.68
CA TRP A 264 1.75 -20.57 -1.01
C TRP A 264 1.96 -19.68 0.23
N LEU A 265 3.19 -19.24 0.46
CA LEU A 265 3.54 -18.43 1.63
C LEU A 265 4.20 -17.13 1.18
N SER A 266 3.61 -15.99 1.56
CA SER A 266 4.21 -14.68 1.39
C SER A 266 5.46 -14.52 2.25
N VAL A 267 6.43 -13.79 1.73
CA VAL A 267 7.70 -13.51 2.39
C VAL A 267 7.98 -12.03 2.20
N SER A 268 7.88 -11.27 3.29
CA SER A 268 8.26 -9.86 3.35
C SER A 268 9.73 -9.75 3.79
N PRO A 269 10.65 -9.41 2.87
CA PRO A 269 12.06 -9.34 3.20
C PRO A 269 12.34 -8.19 4.16
N GLY A 270 13.08 -8.46 5.23
CA GLY A 270 13.34 -7.47 6.27
C GLY A 270 13.63 -8.12 7.61
N GLN A 271 13.24 -7.45 8.70
CA GLN A 271 13.35 -8.00 10.06
C GLN A 271 12.33 -9.12 10.32
N GLU A 272 11.24 -9.14 9.57
CA GLU A 272 10.12 -10.06 9.79
C GLU A 272 10.37 -11.45 9.20
N ILE A 273 11.40 -11.64 8.38
CA ILE A 273 11.69 -12.93 7.74
C ILE A 273 12.15 -14.03 8.71
N ASP A 274 12.61 -13.66 9.91
CA ASP A 274 13.29 -14.57 10.85
C ASP A 274 12.36 -15.65 11.43
N TYR A 275 11.03 -15.43 11.44
CA TYR A 275 10.05 -16.43 11.90
C TYR A 275 9.90 -17.60 10.92
N ILE A 276 10.37 -17.47 9.67
CA ILE A 276 10.23 -18.50 8.63
C ILE A 276 11.44 -19.44 8.65
N ASP A 277 11.20 -20.75 8.73
CA ASP A 277 12.23 -21.78 8.54
C ASP A 277 12.21 -22.30 7.10
N PHE A 278 12.97 -21.68 6.21
CA PHE A 278 12.98 -22.07 4.78
C PHE A 278 13.46 -23.51 4.55
N ASP A 279 14.42 -23.98 5.34
CA ASP A 279 14.99 -25.32 5.17
C ASP A 279 13.93 -26.38 5.50
N GLU A 280 13.20 -26.21 6.60
CA GLU A 280 12.13 -27.12 7.02
C GLU A 280 10.85 -26.94 6.18
N LEU A 281 10.49 -25.73 5.77
CA LEU A 281 9.24 -25.47 5.04
C LEU A 281 9.32 -25.74 3.53
N SER A 282 10.50 -25.60 2.90
CA SER A 282 10.64 -25.75 1.44
C SER A 282 10.14 -27.10 0.86
N PRO A 283 10.19 -28.25 1.57
CA PRO A 283 9.60 -29.50 1.06
C PRO A 283 8.07 -29.54 1.11
N HIS A 284 7.43 -28.67 1.90
CA HIS A 284 5.99 -28.68 2.19
C HIS A 284 5.23 -27.58 1.43
N ILE A 285 5.85 -26.42 1.26
CA ILE A 285 5.26 -25.26 0.59
C ILE A 285 5.36 -25.39 -0.93
N ASP A 286 4.28 -25.12 -1.67
CA ASP A 286 4.29 -25.20 -3.14
C ASP A 286 5.04 -24.02 -3.77
N ARG A 287 4.86 -22.80 -3.23
CA ARG A 287 5.51 -21.57 -3.66
C ARG A 287 5.78 -20.61 -2.50
N PHE A 288 6.90 -19.92 -2.54
CA PHE A 288 7.11 -18.71 -1.75
C PHE A 288 6.81 -17.48 -2.61
N VAL A 289 6.11 -16.49 -2.08
CA VAL A 289 5.77 -15.23 -2.77
C VAL A 289 6.55 -14.10 -2.11
N ALA A 290 7.67 -13.70 -2.71
CA ALA A 290 8.49 -12.62 -2.15
C ALA A 290 7.87 -11.26 -2.47
N LEU A 291 7.50 -10.48 -1.45
CA LEU A 291 6.98 -9.12 -1.62
C LEU A 291 8.16 -8.14 -1.76
N LEU A 292 8.60 -7.89 -3.00
CA LEU A 292 9.75 -7.03 -3.28
C LEU A 292 9.31 -5.61 -3.66
N PHE A 293 8.61 -4.96 -2.74
CA PHE A 293 8.22 -3.54 -2.76
C PHE A 293 8.14 -3.03 -1.31
N ASP A 294 7.73 -1.78 -1.11
CA ASP A 294 7.75 -1.09 0.19
C ASP A 294 9.13 -1.07 0.87
N GLU A 295 10.22 -0.87 0.10
CA GLU A 295 11.53 -0.51 0.66
C GLU A 295 11.40 0.74 1.56
N THR A 296 10.61 1.70 1.09
CA THR A 296 10.12 2.86 1.84
C THR A 296 8.60 2.76 1.95
N SER A 297 8.10 2.60 3.17
CA SER A 297 6.67 2.46 3.45
C SER A 297 5.97 3.80 3.67
N ASP A 298 4.64 3.76 3.81
CA ASP A 298 3.80 4.92 4.11
C ASP A 298 4.16 5.65 5.41
N ILE A 299 4.73 4.96 6.40
CA ILE A 299 5.15 5.54 7.69
C ILE A 299 6.61 6.01 7.71
N ASP A 300 7.37 5.75 6.64
CA ASP A 300 8.74 6.20 6.48
C ASP A 300 8.82 7.63 5.90
N ALA A 301 10.02 8.21 5.91
CA ALA A 301 10.29 9.43 5.18
C ALA A 301 10.30 9.16 3.65
N PRO A 302 9.94 10.13 2.79
CA PRO A 302 9.80 9.91 1.35
C PRO A 302 11.07 9.34 0.69
N GLY A 303 10.90 8.34 -0.17
CA GLY A 303 12.00 7.63 -0.81
C GLY A 303 11.52 6.60 -1.84
N PRO A 304 12.46 5.90 -2.50
CA PRO A 304 12.14 4.87 -3.50
C PRO A 304 11.35 3.71 -2.88
N LEU A 305 10.38 3.17 -3.62
CA LEU A 305 9.51 2.07 -3.18
C LEU A 305 10.15 0.70 -3.41
N ALA A 306 10.99 0.60 -4.42
CA ALA A 306 11.73 -0.61 -4.79
C ALA A 306 12.99 -0.18 -5.54
N SER A 307 13.98 0.37 -4.83
CA SER A 307 15.20 0.81 -5.50
C SER A 307 15.93 -0.38 -6.12
N ARG A 308 16.58 -0.13 -7.27
CA ARG A 308 17.27 -1.20 -8.01
C ARG A 308 18.23 -2.02 -7.14
N MET A 309 19.02 -1.36 -6.30
CA MET A 309 20.01 -2.06 -5.45
C MET A 309 19.33 -2.93 -4.39
N TRP A 310 18.25 -2.44 -3.78
CA TRP A 310 17.49 -3.18 -2.79
C TRP A 310 16.79 -4.39 -3.42
N PHE A 311 16.13 -4.19 -4.56
CA PHE A 311 15.44 -5.24 -5.29
C PHE A 311 16.40 -6.36 -5.73
N GLU A 312 17.47 -6.00 -6.46
CA GLU A 312 18.45 -6.98 -6.94
C GLU A 312 19.15 -7.70 -5.77
N GLY A 313 19.41 -7.00 -4.66
CA GLY A 313 20.00 -7.55 -3.44
C GLY A 313 19.11 -8.63 -2.80
N TRP A 314 17.85 -8.31 -2.52
CA TRP A 314 16.92 -9.28 -1.95
C TRP A 314 16.62 -10.45 -2.89
N LEU A 315 16.42 -10.17 -4.18
CA LEU A 315 16.22 -11.21 -5.18
C LEU A 315 17.40 -12.19 -5.19
N HIS A 316 18.63 -11.69 -5.15
CA HIS A 316 19.82 -12.54 -5.08
C HIS A 316 19.82 -13.41 -3.82
N VAL A 317 19.60 -12.80 -2.66
CA VAL A 317 19.70 -13.44 -1.35
C VAL A 317 18.65 -14.54 -1.14
N LEU A 318 17.40 -14.31 -1.57
CA LEU A 318 16.29 -15.26 -1.44
C LEU A 318 16.48 -16.48 -2.36
N LEU A 319 16.98 -16.24 -3.57
CA LEU A 319 17.14 -17.30 -4.58
C LEU A 319 18.46 -18.05 -4.45
N GLU A 320 19.46 -17.46 -3.81
CA GLU A 320 20.72 -18.15 -3.51
C GLU A 320 20.44 -19.40 -2.67
N ASP A 321 21.07 -20.53 -3.00
CA ASP A 321 20.94 -21.81 -2.28
C ASP A 321 19.50 -22.39 -2.18
N SER A 322 18.48 -21.81 -2.82
CA SER A 322 17.10 -22.33 -2.89
C SER A 322 16.77 -22.91 -4.29
N ASP A 323 15.55 -23.43 -4.52
CA ASP A 323 15.08 -23.74 -5.89
C ASP A 323 14.37 -22.48 -6.45
N PRO A 324 14.97 -21.75 -7.41
CA PRO A 324 14.37 -20.52 -7.94
C PRO A 324 12.95 -20.74 -8.47
N ARG A 325 12.65 -21.93 -8.99
CA ARG A 325 11.31 -22.23 -9.51
C ARG A 325 10.24 -22.26 -8.43
N GLN A 326 10.59 -22.36 -7.15
CA GLN A 326 9.64 -22.28 -6.04
C GLN A 326 9.23 -20.84 -5.72
N TRP A 327 9.99 -19.85 -6.18
CA TRP A 327 9.74 -18.45 -5.88
C TRP A 327 8.87 -17.76 -6.94
N VAL A 328 7.89 -17.00 -6.47
CA VAL A 328 7.13 -16.01 -7.24
C VAL A 328 7.50 -14.64 -6.68
N ILE A 329 7.96 -13.73 -7.53
CA ILE A 329 8.42 -12.41 -7.07
C ILE A 329 7.33 -11.38 -7.31
N ALA A 330 6.76 -10.82 -6.25
CA ALA A 330 5.74 -9.80 -6.34
C ALA A 330 6.36 -8.42 -6.58
N LEU A 331 5.89 -7.76 -7.62
CA LEU A 331 6.34 -6.47 -8.12
C LEU A 331 5.26 -5.43 -7.82
N GLY A 332 5.66 -4.33 -7.18
CA GLY A 332 4.76 -3.23 -6.86
C GLY A 332 4.33 -2.46 -8.11
N SER A 333 3.15 -1.88 -8.08
CA SER A 333 2.59 -1.08 -9.17
C SER A 333 1.65 0.01 -8.67
N TYR A 334 2.18 0.85 -7.80
CA TYR A 334 1.49 1.97 -7.14
C TYR A 334 2.52 3.05 -6.78
N GLY A 335 2.08 4.10 -6.10
CA GLY A 335 2.91 5.14 -5.52
C GLY A 335 2.47 5.52 -4.11
N TYR A 336 3.24 6.40 -3.48
CA TYR A 336 2.86 7.09 -2.26
C TYR A 336 3.00 8.59 -2.44
N ASP A 337 2.07 9.34 -1.85
CA ASP A 337 2.16 10.79 -1.68
C ASP A 337 2.35 11.12 -0.20
N TRP A 338 3.54 11.64 0.13
CA TRP A 338 3.84 12.13 1.46
C TRP A 338 3.64 13.62 1.55
N VAL A 339 2.81 14.04 2.49
CA VAL A 339 2.90 15.38 3.07
C VAL A 339 4.20 15.46 3.90
N ILE A 340 5.10 16.38 3.57
CA ILE A 340 6.34 16.57 4.32
C ILE A 340 6.05 16.96 5.78
N GLY A 341 6.52 16.14 6.73
CA GLY A 341 6.22 16.28 8.16
C GLY A 341 4.89 15.64 8.58
N GLY A 342 4.19 14.99 7.65
CA GLY A 342 3.04 14.13 7.92
C GLY A 342 3.45 12.85 8.66
N LYS A 343 2.45 12.15 9.22
CA LYS A 343 2.66 10.89 9.97
C LYS A 343 2.58 9.64 9.10
N LYS A 344 1.89 9.73 7.96
CA LYS A 344 1.57 8.62 7.07
C LYS A 344 1.39 9.19 5.66
N ALA A 345 1.94 8.51 4.67
CA ALA A 345 1.71 8.79 3.27
C ALA A 345 0.34 8.26 2.83
N GLU A 346 -0.16 8.79 1.74
CA GLU A 346 -1.32 8.25 1.05
C GLU A 346 -0.86 7.27 -0.03
N LEU A 347 -1.39 6.05 -0.02
CA LEU A 347 -1.21 5.09 -1.11
C LEU A 347 -2.00 5.57 -2.33
N ILE A 348 -1.32 5.72 -3.45
CA ILE A 348 -1.91 6.22 -4.70
C ILE A 348 -1.65 5.25 -5.86
N SER A 349 -2.58 5.19 -6.80
CA SER A 349 -2.42 4.50 -8.07
C SER A 349 -1.54 5.30 -9.04
N PHE A 350 -1.07 4.65 -10.11
CA PHE A 350 -0.35 5.32 -11.18
C PHE A 350 -1.19 6.43 -11.84
N PRO A 351 -2.48 6.24 -12.18
CA PRO A 351 -3.33 7.33 -12.67
C PRO A 351 -3.42 8.50 -11.68
N GLU A 352 -3.53 8.26 -10.37
CA GLU A 352 -3.58 9.34 -9.37
C GLU A 352 -2.26 10.12 -9.32
N ALA A 353 -1.11 9.45 -9.43
CA ALA A 353 0.18 10.13 -9.55
C ALA A 353 0.22 11.05 -10.77
N MET A 354 -0.31 10.60 -11.92
CA MET A 354 -0.37 11.39 -13.15
C MET A 354 -1.32 12.58 -13.01
N SER A 355 -2.50 12.37 -12.44
CA SER A 355 -3.48 13.44 -12.18
C SER A 355 -2.95 14.49 -11.21
N ARG A 356 -2.23 14.08 -10.15
CA ARG A 356 -1.58 15.01 -9.21
C ARG A 356 -0.47 15.81 -9.88
N ALA A 357 0.37 15.17 -10.69
CA ALA A 357 1.39 15.86 -11.48
C ALA A 357 0.78 16.89 -12.44
N SER A 358 -0.28 16.51 -13.17
CA SER A 358 -1.00 17.39 -14.09
C SER A 358 -1.64 18.57 -13.37
N ASN A 359 -2.36 18.33 -12.28
CA ASN A 359 -3.02 19.38 -11.48
C ASN A 359 -2.01 20.34 -10.83
N ALA A 360 -0.84 19.84 -10.44
CA ALA A 360 0.26 20.65 -9.91
C ALA A 360 1.12 21.33 -11.00
N GLU A 361 0.76 21.17 -12.28
CA GLU A 361 1.51 21.70 -13.43
C GLU A 361 2.99 21.29 -13.43
N ILE A 362 3.24 20.02 -13.10
CA ILE A 362 4.56 19.41 -13.13
C ILE A 362 4.91 19.02 -14.57
N ASP A 363 5.94 19.67 -15.14
CA ASP A 363 6.37 19.45 -16.53
C ASP A 363 6.95 18.04 -16.76
N SER A 364 7.61 17.45 -15.75
CA SER A 364 8.22 16.12 -15.83
C SER A 364 8.47 15.51 -14.46
N ALA A 365 8.28 14.20 -14.33
CA ALA A 365 8.80 13.42 -13.20
C ALA A 365 10.29 13.06 -13.44
N GLU A 366 11.06 12.96 -12.36
CA GLU A 366 12.46 12.59 -12.40
C GLU A 366 12.66 11.09 -12.15
N VAL A 367 13.65 10.50 -12.82
CA VAL A 367 14.16 9.16 -12.54
C VAL A 367 15.68 9.27 -12.46
N SER A 368 16.26 8.99 -11.29
CA SER A 368 17.69 9.20 -11.06
C SER A 368 18.33 8.07 -10.26
N ALA A 369 19.63 7.87 -10.49
CA ALA A 369 20.44 6.97 -9.67
C ALA A 369 20.58 7.54 -8.24
N PRO A 370 20.64 6.69 -7.20
CA PRO A 370 20.65 5.22 -7.25
C PRO A 370 19.25 4.57 -7.19
N GLY A 371 18.18 5.35 -7.01
CA GLY A 371 16.82 4.84 -6.77
C GLY A 371 16.18 4.20 -7.99
N TYR A 372 16.22 4.88 -9.14
CA TYR A 372 15.56 4.47 -10.39
C TYR A 372 14.05 4.20 -10.31
N ASN A 373 13.37 4.71 -9.28
CA ASN A 373 11.91 4.85 -9.26
C ASN A 373 11.56 6.30 -9.58
N ALA A 374 10.40 6.53 -10.20
CA ALA A 374 9.98 7.86 -10.62
C ALA A 374 9.46 8.69 -9.44
N TYR A 375 9.78 9.98 -9.43
CA TYR A 375 9.32 10.90 -8.38
C TYR A 375 9.10 12.32 -8.88
N PHE A 376 8.29 13.07 -8.13
CA PHE A 376 8.18 14.52 -8.26
C PHE A 376 7.78 15.16 -6.92
N TYR A 377 7.94 16.48 -6.83
CA TYR A 377 7.54 17.26 -5.66
C TYR A 377 6.56 18.34 -6.10
N TYR A 378 5.59 18.66 -5.25
CA TYR A 378 4.67 19.77 -5.47
C TYR A 378 4.30 20.47 -4.16
N GLU A 379 3.68 21.65 -4.26
CA GLU A 379 3.17 22.39 -3.10
C GLU A 379 1.65 22.50 -3.25
N ASP A 380 0.90 21.98 -2.28
CA ASP A 380 -0.55 22.16 -2.18
C ASP A 380 -0.91 22.73 -0.80
N ASN A 381 -1.77 23.75 -0.77
CA ASN A 381 -2.21 24.42 0.47
C ASN A 381 -1.07 24.78 1.46
N ASP A 382 0.03 25.33 0.94
CA ASP A 382 1.27 25.65 1.67
C ASP A 382 1.98 24.44 2.33
N LYS A 383 1.57 23.22 1.99
CA LYS A 383 2.24 21.98 2.37
C LYS A 383 3.06 21.47 1.20
N GLU A 384 4.25 20.98 1.50
CA GLU A 384 5.12 20.34 0.53
C GLU A 384 4.75 18.86 0.45
N HIS A 385 4.65 18.35 -0.76
CA HIS A 385 4.36 16.96 -1.06
C HIS A 385 5.52 16.32 -1.81
N ALA A 386 5.76 15.04 -1.54
CA ALA A 386 6.72 14.21 -2.24
C ALA A 386 5.98 12.98 -2.77
N VAL A 387 6.02 12.77 -4.08
CA VAL A 387 5.40 11.61 -4.72
C VAL A 387 6.49 10.71 -5.26
N TRP A 388 6.45 9.44 -4.89
CA TRP A 388 7.25 8.38 -5.51
C TRP A 388 6.32 7.29 -6.02
N PHE A 389 6.58 6.77 -7.22
CA PHE A 389 5.71 5.78 -7.84
C PHE A 389 6.49 4.80 -8.72
N LEU A 390 5.87 3.64 -8.92
CA LEU A 390 6.33 2.57 -9.79
C LEU A 390 5.60 2.62 -11.12
N ASP A 391 6.32 2.33 -12.20
CA ASP A 391 5.84 2.46 -13.57
C ASP A 391 6.25 1.26 -14.43
N VAL A 392 5.81 1.21 -15.70
CA VAL A 392 6.18 0.10 -16.59
C VAL A 392 7.70 -0.06 -16.77
N VAL A 393 8.48 1.02 -16.69
CA VAL A 393 9.94 0.96 -16.83
C VAL A 393 10.55 0.23 -15.65
N THR A 394 10.12 0.57 -14.43
CA THR A 394 10.51 -0.11 -13.19
C THR A 394 10.13 -1.58 -13.24
N PHE A 395 8.87 -1.87 -13.55
CA PHE A 395 8.35 -3.23 -13.66
C PHE A 395 9.15 -4.08 -14.65
N LEU A 396 9.45 -3.54 -15.84
CA LEU A 396 10.17 -4.28 -16.87
C LEU A 396 11.62 -4.55 -16.48
N ASN A 397 12.28 -3.63 -15.78
CA ASN A 397 13.62 -3.85 -15.26
C ASN A 397 13.64 -4.96 -14.20
N GLU A 398 12.70 -4.93 -13.27
CA GLU A 398 12.55 -5.96 -12.23
C GLU A 398 12.21 -7.33 -12.83
N LEU A 399 11.22 -7.40 -13.73
CA LEU A 399 10.80 -8.62 -14.39
C LEU A 399 11.95 -9.29 -15.17
N ARG A 400 12.84 -8.50 -15.78
CA ARG A 400 14.04 -9.04 -16.45
C ARG A 400 14.97 -9.73 -15.47
N GLU A 401 15.20 -9.15 -14.31
CA GLU A 401 16.04 -9.77 -13.28
C GLU A 401 15.38 -11.02 -12.69
N VAL A 402 14.06 -11.00 -12.45
CA VAL A 402 13.28 -12.17 -12.02
C VAL A 402 13.43 -13.34 -13.01
N ARG A 403 13.26 -13.06 -14.31
CA ARG A 403 13.41 -14.07 -15.38
C ARG A 403 14.85 -14.55 -15.54
N LYS A 404 15.83 -13.66 -15.42
CA LYS A 404 17.26 -13.98 -15.47
C LYS A 404 17.68 -14.93 -14.34
N GLN A 405 17.10 -14.77 -13.16
CA GLN A 405 17.28 -15.68 -12.03
C GLN A 405 16.46 -16.98 -12.13
N LYS A 406 15.63 -17.11 -13.18
CA LYS A 406 14.78 -18.29 -13.44
C LYS A 406 13.81 -18.58 -12.31
N ALA A 407 13.27 -17.52 -11.70
CA ALA A 407 12.20 -17.65 -10.72
C ALA A 407 10.99 -18.40 -11.33
N GLY A 408 10.16 -19.01 -10.48
CA GLY A 408 8.94 -19.71 -10.88
C GLY A 408 7.88 -18.81 -11.50
N GLY A 409 7.98 -17.51 -11.28
CA GLY A 409 7.13 -16.50 -11.90
C GLY A 409 7.22 -15.14 -11.20
N PHE A 410 6.27 -14.27 -11.52
CA PHE A 410 6.11 -12.97 -10.87
C PHE A 410 4.66 -12.79 -10.40
N ALA A 411 4.46 -11.84 -9.50
CA ALA A 411 3.15 -11.33 -9.12
C ALA A 411 3.05 -9.82 -9.38
N LEU A 412 1.86 -9.33 -9.72
CA LEU A 412 1.56 -7.89 -9.77
C LEU A 412 0.82 -7.49 -8.49
N TYR A 413 1.37 -6.55 -7.73
CA TYR A 413 0.74 -5.94 -6.57
C TYR A 413 0.50 -4.44 -6.84
N ARG A 414 -0.71 -4.00 -7.18
CA ARG A 414 -1.99 -4.74 -7.21
C ARG A 414 -2.81 -4.30 -8.42
N LEU A 415 -3.77 -5.14 -8.82
CA LEU A 415 -4.69 -4.84 -9.91
C LEU A 415 -5.52 -3.60 -9.60
N GLY A 416 -5.69 -2.73 -10.60
CA GLY A 416 -6.43 -1.47 -10.54
C GLY A 416 -5.57 -0.25 -10.25
N ALA A 417 -4.38 -0.44 -9.69
CA ALA A 417 -3.46 0.64 -9.35
C ALA A 417 -2.40 0.89 -10.44
N GLU A 418 -2.28 -0.03 -11.41
CA GLU A 418 -1.10 -0.12 -12.25
C GLU A 418 -0.98 0.90 -13.38
N ASP A 419 0.25 1.08 -13.84
CA ASP A 419 0.53 1.60 -15.17
C ASP A 419 0.05 0.58 -16.22
N THR A 420 -1.00 0.91 -16.97
CA THR A 420 -1.61 -0.02 -17.94
C THR A 420 -0.64 -0.54 -19.00
N ALA A 421 0.46 0.18 -19.26
CA ALA A 421 1.51 -0.28 -20.18
C ALA A 421 2.25 -1.54 -19.66
N ILE A 422 2.14 -1.90 -18.38
CA ILE A 422 2.69 -3.15 -17.81
C ILE A 422 2.18 -4.37 -18.57
N TRP A 423 0.91 -4.41 -18.91
CA TRP A 423 0.33 -5.51 -19.65
C TRP A 423 0.89 -5.61 -21.07
N ASP A 424 1.12 -4.48 -21.71
CA ASP A 424 1.79 -4.42 -23.01
C ASP A 424 3.26 -4.89 -22.90
N ALA A 425 3.95 -4.53 -21.81
CA ALA A 425 5.33 -4.94 -21.54
C ALA A 425 5.50 -6.46 -21.40
N LEU A 426 4.46 -7.20 -21.02
CA LEU A 426 4.52 -8.66 -20.96
C LEU A 426 4.65 -9.33 -22.33
N ALA A 427 4.28 -8.64 -23.42
CA ALA A 427 4.47 -9.10 -24.78
C ALA A 427 5.90 -8.84 -25.31
N VAL A 428 6.68 -8.04 -24.59
CA VAL A 428 8.06 -7.72 -24.96
C VAL A 428 8.97 -8.91 -24.63
N ALA A 429 9.79 -9.31 -25.61
CA ALA A 429 10.73 -10.43 -25.46
C ALA A 429 11.77 -10.11 -24.35
N PRO A 430 12.20 -11.07 -23.52
CA PRO A 430 13.14 -10.80 -22.43
C PRO A 430 14.50 -10.19 -22.86
N ASP A 431 14.93 -10.47 -24.09
CA ASP A 431 16.16 -9.98 -24.72
C ASP A 431 15.93 -8.78 -25.65
N PHE A 432 14.79 -8.10 -25.51
CA PHE A 432 14.42 -6.99 -26.38
C PHE A 432 15.50 -5.90 -26.43
N ARG A 433 15.58 -5.28 -27.60
CA ARG A 433 16.28 -4.01 -27.78
C ARG A 433 15.24 -2.90 -27.72
N LEU A 434 15.61 -1.74 -27.18
CA LEU A 434 14.80 -0.51 -27.21
C LEU A 434 14.70 0.04 -28.64
N ASP A 435 14.11 -0.76 -29.53
CA ASP A 435 13.78 -0.40 -30.90
C ASP A 435 12.51 0.46 -30.97
N LEU A 436 12.19 0.95 -32.17
CA LEU A 436 11.05 1.85 -32.38
C LEU A 436 9.71 1.22 -31.97
N SER A 437 9.52 -0.08 -32.20
CA SER A 437 8.31 -0.79 -31.80
C SER A 437 8.15 -0.86 -30.28
N THR A 438 9.21 -1.21 -29.56
CA THR A 438 9.18 -1.30 -28.11
C THR A 438 9.02 0.07 -27.47
N ARG A 439 9.71 1.08 -28.00
CA ARG A 439 9.54 2.48 -27.59
C ARG A 439 8.10 2.96 -27.77
N SER A 440 7.51 2.77 -28.96
CA SER A 440 6.13 3.19 -29.24
C SER A 440 5.11 2.53 -28.31
N LEU A 441 5.41 1.33 -27.81
CA LEU A 441 4.55 0.59 -26.90
C LEU A 441 4.63 1.12 -25.45
N LEU A 442 5.82 1.54 -25.01
CA LEU A 442 6.12 1.84 -23.61
C LEU A 442 6.31 3.34 -23.31
N GLU A 443 6.54 4.18 -24.32
CA GLU A 443 6.75 5.63 -24.14
C GLU A 443 5.44 6.40 -23.95
N VAL A 444 4.31 5.86 -24.43
CA VAL A 444 2.99 6.51 -24.31
C VAL A 444 2.37 6.22 -22.95
N LEU A 445 2.05 7.27 -22.20
CA LEU A 445 1.27 7.18 -20.96
C LEU A 445 -0.19 7.35 -21.34
N ARG A 446 -0.88 6.25 -21.59
CA ARG A 446 -2.29 6.30 -22.00
C ARG A 446 -3.15 6.81 -20.86
N GLY A 447 -4.00 7.80 -21.15
CA GLY A 447 -5.06 8.18 -20.22
C GLY A 447 -6.00 6.98 -19.99
N THR A 448 -6.42 6.77 -18.75
CA THR A 448 -7.38 5.73 -18.38
C THR A 448 -8.75 6.34 -18.08
N ASP A 449 -9.79 5.51 -18.05
CA ASP A 449 -11.12 5.92 -17.55
C ASP A 449 -11.19 5.88 -16.01
N THR A 450 -10.03 5.82 -15.33
CA THR A 450 -9.93 5.86 -13.86
C THR A 450 -10.29 7.26 -13.40
N ILE A 451 -11.32 7.36 -12.55
CA ILE A 451 -11.66 8.60 -11.86
C ILE A 451 -10.70 8.74 -10.68
N THR A 452 -9.93 9.82 -10.66
CA THR A 452 -8.93 10.13 -9.64
C THR A 452 -9.34 11.35 -8.84
N ASP A 453 -9.19 11.30 -7.53
CA ASP A 453 -9.44 12.45 -6.66
C ASP A 453 -8.14 13.26 -6.43
N VAL A 454 -8.23 14.59 -6.53
CA VAL A 454 -7.11 15.50 -6.29
C VAL A 454 -7.51 16.60 -5.33
N GLY A 455 -6.84 16.65 -4.17
CA GLY A 455 -7.00 17.67 -3.13
C GLY A 455 -8.07 17.35 -2.07
N ASP A 456 -7.97 18.02 -0.92
CA ASP A 456 -8.80 17.78 0.28
C ASP A 456 -9.93 18.83 0.47
N GLY A 457 -10.43 19.41 -0.63
CA GLY A 457 -11.39 20.52 -0.58
C GLY A 457 -12.82 20.10 -0.21
N GLU A 458 -13.58 21.02 0.41
CA GLU A 458 -15.02 20.81 0.69
C GLU A 458 -15.90 20.90 -0.58
N ILE A 459 -15.34 21.40 -1.69
CA ILE A 459 -16.04 21.57 -2.96
C ILE A 459 -15.47 20.58 -3.97
N VAL A 460 -16.32 19.69 -4.45
CA VAL A 460 -15.99 18.77 -5.54
C VAL A 460 -16.23 19.47 -6.88
N THR A 461 -15.19 19.55 -7.71
CA THR A 461 -15.29 19.98 -9.11
C THR A 461 -14.90 18.81 -9.99
N VAL A 462 -15.68 18.56 -11.04
CA VAL A 462 -15.38 17.49 -12.01
C VAL A 462 -14.59 18.11 -13.16
N ASP A 463 -13.38 17.60 -13.40
CA ASP A 463 -12.62 17.84 -14.62
C ASP A 463 -12.75 16.60 -15.53
N GLU A 464 -13.26 16.79 -16.74
CA GLU A 464 -13.40 15.74 -17.76
C GLU A 464 -12.22 15.72 -18.73
N SER A 465 -11.19 16.55 -18.49
CA SER A 465 -10.02 16.61 -19.33
C SER A 465 -9.24 15.29 -19.28
N ARG A 466 -8.81 14.82 -20.46
CA ARG A 466 -7.96 13.64 -20.61
C ARG A 466 -6.96 13.89 -21.73
N ALA A 467 -5.72 13.50 -21.49
CA ALA A 467 -4.66 13.55 -22.49
C ALA A 467 -3.67 12.42 -22.23
N ASP A 468 -3.08 11.91 -23.30
CA ASP A 468 -1.94 10.99 -23.18
C ASP A 468 -0.69 11.78 -22.79
N GLY A 469 0.10 11.21 -21.89
CA GLY A 469 1.43 11.69 -21.55
C GLY A 469 2.52 11.01 -22.37
N MET A 470 3.77 11.41 -22.14
CA MET A 470 4.95 10.80 -22.77
C MET A 470 6.07 10.62 -21.75
N ARG A 471 6.75 9.46 -21.80
CA ARG A 471 8.05 9.26 -21.14
C ARG A 471 9.12 9.02 -22.20
N THR A 472 10.37 9.31 -21.87
CA THR A 472 11.51 9.06 -22.76
C THR A 472 12.32 7.89 -22.23
N LEU A 473 12.45 6.81 -22.99
CA LEU A 473 13.27 5.66 -22.62
C LEU A 473 14.72 5.86 -23.09
N ALA A 474 15.66 5.71 -22.16
CA ALA A 474 17.10 5.90 -22.38
C ALA A 474 17.86 4.57 -22.42
#